data_AF-A0A5S9MHS7-F1
#
_entry.id   AF-A0A5S9MHS7-F1
#
_cell.length_a   1.000
_cell.length_b   1.000
_cell.length_c   1.000
_cell.angle_alpha   90.00
_cell.angle_beta   90.00
_cell.angle_gamma   90.00
#
_symmetry.space_group_name_H-M   'P 1'
#
loop_
_entity.id
_entity.type
_entity.pdbx_description
1 polymer ?
#
loop_
_entity_poly.entity_id
_entity_poly.type
_entity_poly.pdbx_seq_one_letter_code
_entity_poly.pdbx_strand_id
1 'polypeptide(L)'
;MEIVQKEFKKRYDYKWFDSYGFDNTYAFAVTQKMATENNLETVSDLKKNATNYRFGVDNIWLKKRKKGDGYDGFVKTYGIKFGSTYPMQIGLVYDALKNEKMDIVLAYSTTDGRIKAYNLKILKDDKRFFPPYDASPVVPEKVLKRKSRA
;
A
#
# COMPACT_ATOMS: atom_id res chain seq x y z
N MET A 1 17.29 6.62 0.02
CA MET A 1 17.51 6.50 1.48
C MET A 1 18.53 7.51 2.00
N GLU A 2 19.63 7.78 1.29
CA GLU A 2 20.72 8.68 1.74
C GLU A 2 20.28 10.08 2.20
N ILE A 3 19.34 10.71 1.49
CA ILE A 3 18.79 12.03 1.85
C ILE A 3 18.09 11.97 3.22
N VAL A 4 17.30 10.92 3.46
CA VAL A 4 16.59 10.72 4.73
C VAL A 4 17.60 10.54 5.87
N GLN A 5 18.62 9.70 5.67
CA GLN A 5 19.67 9.48 6.67
C GLN A 5 20.42 10.76 7.03
N LYS A 6 20.78 11.56 6.01
CA LYS A 6 21.49 12.83 6.19
C LYS A 6 20.64 13.87 6.93
N GLU A 7 19.39 14.06 6.51
CA GLU A 7 18.52 15.09 7.08
C GLU A 7 18.07 14.72 8.51
N PHE A 8 17.80 13.44 8.80
CA PHE A 8 17.43 13.01 10.15
C PHE A 8 18.57 13.18 11.15
N LYS A 9 19.80 12.88 10.74
CA LYS A 9 20.98 13.12 11.56
C LYS A 9 21.17 14.61 11.82
N LYS A 10 21.09 15.45 10.78
CA LYS A 10 21.33 16.90 10.87
C LYS A 10 20.27 17.63 11.71
N ARG A 11 18.99 17.28 11.55
CA ARG A 11 17.87 18.03 12.15
C ARG A 11 17.45 17.51 13.51
N TYR A 12 17.63 16.21 13.77
CA TYR A 12 17.05 15.56 14.94
C TYR A 12 18.06 14.81 15.81
N ASP A 13 19.32 14.62 15.37
CA ASP A 13 20.33 13.79 16.05
C ASP A 13 19.88 12.31 16.17
N TYR A 14 19.27 11.78 15.09
CA TYR A 14 18.89 10.38 14.96
C TYR A 14 19.71 9.71 13.87
N LYS A 15 20.15 8.48 14.15
CA LYS A 15 20.71 7.60 13.14
C LYS A 15 19.58 6.81 12.50
N TRP A 16 19.40 7.04 11.21
CA TRP A 16 18.56 6.23 10.35
C TRP A 16 19.46 5.20 9.66
N PHE A 17 19.13 3.91 9.77
CA PHE A 17 19.94 2.83 9.23
C PHE A 17 19.49 2.45 7.80
N ASP A 18 20.16 1.47 7.19
CA ASP A 18 19.73 0.95 5.89
C ASP A 18 18.36 0.26 6.00
N SER A 19 17.66 0.17 4.87
CA SER A 19 16.38 -0.53 4.78
C SER A 19 16.59 -2.04 4.97
N TYR A 20 15.63 -2.69 5.60
CA TYR A 20 15.55 -4.15 5.66
C TYR A 20 15.30 -4.79 4.28
N GLY A 21 15.03 -4.00 3.25
CA GLY A 21 14.83 -4.48 1.88
C GLY A 21 13.39 -4.86 1.55
N PHE A 22 12.44 -4.54 2.43
CA PHE A 22 11.01 -4.67 2.16
C PHE A 22 10.28 -3.34 2.35
N ASP A 23 9.23 -3.16 1.56
CA ASP A 23 8.30 -2.06 1.63
C ASP A 23 7.02 -2.53 2.36
N ASN A 24 6.29 -1.62 3.00
CA ASN A 24 4.94 -1.86 3.50
C ASN A 24 3.97 -0.81 2.95
N THR A 25 4.01 -0.63 1.64
CA THR A 25 3.13 0.30 0.94
C THR A 25 1.74 -0.32 0.70
N TYR A 26 0.77 0.54 0.44
CA TYR A 26 -0.53 0.12 -0.03
C TYR A 26 -0.42 -0.42 -1.46
N ALA A 27 -1.15 -1.49 -1.75
CA ALA A 27 -1.32 -1.96 -3.11
C ALA A 27 -2.72 -2.49 -3.36
N PHE A 28 -3.12 -2.44 -4.63
CA PHE A 28 -4.38 -3.02 -5.07
C PHE A 28 -4.19 -4.53 -5.25
N ALA A 29 -5.02 -5.30 -4.58
CA ALA A 29 -5.04 -6.75 -4.67
C ALA A 29 -6.34 -7.22 -5.35
N VAL A 30 -6.20 -8.22 -6.21
CA VAL A 30 -7.29 -8.90 -6.91
C VAL A 30 -7.12 -10.41 -6.80
N THR A 31 -8.15 -11.18 -7.09
CA THR A 31 -8.01 -12.65 -7.17
C THR A 31 -7.17 -13.02 -8.40
N GLN A 32 -6.41 -14.11 -8.32
CA GLN A 32 -5.62 -14.58 -9.46
C GLN A 32 -6.49 -14.89 -10.68
N LYS A 33 -7.70 -15.41 -10.45
CA LYS A 33 -8.71 -15.65 -11.49
C LYS A 33 -9.06 -14.37 -12.24
N MET A 34 -9.43 -13.31 -11.51
CA MET A 34 -9.76 -12.02 -12.11
C MET A 34 -8.58 -11.41 -12.86
N ALA A 35 -7.38 -11.52 -12.31
CA ALA A 35 -6.17 -11.02 -12.95
C ALA A 35 -5.92 -11.70 -14.30
N THR A 36 -6.09 -13.02 -14.38
CA THR A 36 -5.92 -13.77 -15.63
C THR A 36 -7.04 -13.50 -16.63
N GLU A 37 -8.30 -13.51 -16.18
CA GLU A 37 -9.47 -13.31 -17.06
C GLU A 37 -9.53 -11.91 -17.68
N ASN A 38 -9.09 -10.88 -16.94
CA ASN A 38 -9.12 -9.48 -17.38
C ASN A 38 -7.73 -8.97 -17.79
N ASN A 39 -6.72 -9.84 -17.79
CA ASN A 39 -5.33 -9.54 -18.12
C ASN A 39 -4.78 -8.31 -17.35
N LEU A 40 -4.96 -8.32 -16.03
CA LEU A 40 -4.62 -7.22 -15.13
C LEU A 40 -3.20 -7.39 -14.57
N GLU A 41 -2.30 -6.47 -14.92
CA GLU A 41 -0.94 -6.42 -14.36
C GLU A 41 -0.69 -5.14 -13.57
N THR A 42 -1.29 -4.04 -14.01
CA THR A 42 -1.10 -2.70 -13.45
C THR A 42 -2.39 -2.12 -12.90
N VAL A 43 -2.26 -1.13 -12.04
CA VAL A 43 -3.41 -0.38 -11.51
C VAL A 43 -4.14 0.36 -12.64
N SER A 44 -3.43 0.83 -13.66
CA SER A 44 -4.04 1.45 -14.84
C SER A 44 -4.93 0.51 -15.66
N ASP A 45 -4.69 -0.81 -15.64
CA ASP A 45 -5.52 -1.78 -16.38
C ASP A 45 -6.95 -1.85 -15.82
N LEU A 46 -7.12 -1.55 -14.53
CA LEU A 46 -8.44 -1.50 -13.88
C LEU A 46 -9.36 -0.46 -14.51
N LYS A 47 -8.82 0.56 -15.19
CA LYS A 47 -9.60 1.66 -15.77
C LYS A 47 -10.67 1.18 -16.75
N LYS A 48 -10.41 0.10 -17.50
CA LYS A 48 -11.33 -0.38 -18.56
C LYS A 48 -12.69 -0.79 -18.00
N ASN A 49 -12.72 -1.40 -16.82
CA ASN A 49 -13.92 -2.01 -16.22
C ASN A 49 -14.21 -1.48 -14.80
N ALA A 50 -13.58 -0.39 -14.39
CA ALA A 50 -13.62 0.13 -13.03
C ALA A 50 -15.05 0.34 -12.48
N THR A 51 -15.98 0.77 -13.34
CA THR A 51 -17.37 1.03 -12.96
C THR A 51 -18.13 -0.23 -12.57
N ASN A 52 -17.68 -1.41 -13.01
CA ASN A 52 -18.34 -2.68 -12.72
C ASN A 52 -17.74 -3.40 -11.51
N TYR A 53 -16.63 -2.91 -10.97
CA TYR A 53 -15.92 -3.55 -9.88
C TYR A 53 -16.39 -3.06 -8.51
N ARG A 54 -16.54 -4.02 -7.59
CA ARG A 54 -16.77 -3.78 -6.17
C ARG A 54 -15.42 -3.61 -5.48
N PHE A 55 -15.18 -2.39 -5.00
CA PHE A 55 -13.92 -2.03 -4.35
C PHE A 55 -14.06 -2.04 -2.83
N GLY A 56 -13.39 -2.98 -2.17
CA GLY A 56 -13.31 -3.07 -0.71
C GLY A 56 -12.09 -2.31 -0.19
N VAL A 57 -12.30 -1.36 0.72
CA VAL A 57 -11.21 -0.51 1.17
C VAL A 57 -11.40 -0.08 2.61
N ASP A 58 -10.29 0.22 3.29
CA ASP A 58 -10.35 0.72 4.65
C ASP A 58 -11.10 2.06 4.72
N ASN A 59 -11.94 2.19 5.76
CA ASN A 59 -12.76 3.38 5.98
C ASN A 59 -11.90 4.65 6.05
N ILE A 60 -10.67 4.56 6.56
CA ILE A 60 -9.80 5.71 6.72
C ILE A 60 -9.22 6.17 5.37
N TRP A 61 -9.03 5.26 4.41
CA TRP A 61 -8.54 5.64 3.08
C TRP A 61 -9.64 6.26 2.21
N LEU A 62 -10.91 5.88 2.44
CA LEU A 62 -12.09 6.56 1.90
C LEU A 62 -12.34 7.92 2.58
N LYS A 63 -12.23 7.97 3.91
CA LYS A 63 -12.43 9.20 4.70
C LYS A 63 -11.18 10.06 4.66
N LYS A 64 -11.14 10.95 3.67
CA LYS A 64 -10.22 12.08 3.47
C LYS A 64 -9.36 12.41 4.71
N ARG A 65 -8.10 11.94 4.75
CA ARG A 65 -7.12 12.37 5.78
C ARG A 65 -6.61 13.79 5.51
N LYS A 66 -6.38 14.14 4.24
CA LYS A 66 -5.92 15.46 3.75
C LYS A 66 -6.37 15.68 2.29
N LYS A 67 -6.46 16.94 1.83
CA LYS A 67 -6.74 17.28 0.42
C LYS A 67 -5.68 16.64 -0.49
N GLY A 68 -6.11 15.74 -1.38
CA GLY A 68 -5.23 15.08 -2.37
C GLY A 68 -4.66 13.73 -1.95
N ASP A 69 -4.98 13.24 -0.75
CA ASP A 69 -4.60 11.91 -0.28
C ASP A 69 -5.81 10.96 -0.24
N GLY A 70 -5.57 9.65 -0.30
CA GLY A 70 -6.62 8.62 -0.33
C GLY A 70 -7.34 8.51 -1.67
N TYR A 71 -8.63 8.17 -1.64
CA TYR A 71 -9.41 7.86 -2.84
C TYR A 71 -9.53 9.02 -3.84
N ASP A 72 -9.72 10.25 -3.36
CA ASP A 72 -9.80 11.44 -4.24
C ASP A 72 -8.50 11.66 -5.02
N GLY A 73 -7.36 11.45 -4.35
CA GLY A 73 -6.03 11.53 -4.97
C GLY A 73 -5.82 10.43 -6.01
N PHE A 74 -6.29 9.21 -5.70
CA PHE A 74 -6.27 8.08 -6.62
C PHE A 74 -7.09 8.37 -7.89
N VAL A 75 -8.34 8.84 -7.72
CA VAL A 75 -9.23 9.20 -8.84
C VAL A 75 -8.56 10.27 -9.72
N LYS A 76 -7.89 11.26 -9.13
CA LYS A 76 -7.19 12.31 -9.89
C LYS A 76 -5.97 11.79 -10.64
N THR A 77 -5.19 10.90 -10.04
CA THR A 77 -3.95 10.36 -10.63
C THR A 77 -4.23 9.34 -11.73
N TYR A 78 -5.19 8.45 -11.50
CA TYR A 78 -5.52 7.36 -12.40
C TYR A 78 -6.67 7.65 -13.35
N GLY A 79 -7.56 8.59 -13.00
CA GLY A 79 -8.82 8.79 -13.72
C GLY A 79 -9.75 7.59 -13.57
N ILE A 80 -9.62 6.84 -12.47
CA ILE A 80 -10.38 5.62 -12.18
C ILE A 80 -11.37 5.94 -11.08
N LYS A 81 -12.66 5.76 -11.37
CA LYS A 81 -13.74 5.78 -10.38
C LYS A 81 -14.40 4.40 -10.37
N PHE A 82 -14.45 3.80 -9.19
CA PHE A 82 -15.12 2.52 -9.00
C PHE A 82 -16.62 2.75 -8.89
N GLY A 83 -17.41 1.82 -9.41
CA GLY A 83 -18.88 1.93 -9.35
C GLY A 83 -19.39 1.87 -7.91
N SER A 84 -18.85 0.93 -7.14
CA SER A 84 -19.23 0.71 -5.74
C SER A 84 -18.00 0.62 -4.85
N THR A 85 -17.96 1.43 -3.79
CA THR A 85 -16.92 1.41 -2.77
C THR A 85 -17.50 0.96 -1.44
N TYR A 86 -16.91 -0.07 -0.85
CA TYR A 86 -17.37 -0.66 0.40
C TYR A 86 -16.32 -0.42 1.50
N PRO A 87 -16.58 0.51 2.46
CA PRO A 87 -15.71 0.70 3.61
C PRO A 87 -15.76 -0.54 4.50
N MET A 88 -14.61 -1.12 4.82
CA MET A 88 -14.51 -2.26 5.75
C MET A 88 -13.23 -2.20 6.58
N GLN A 89 -13.11 -3.05 7.59
CA GLN A 89 -11.85 -3.18 8.33
C GLN A 89 -10.79 -3.87 7.47
N ILE A 90 -9.53 -3.45 7.58
CA ILE A 90 -8.41 -4.07 6.86
C ILE A 90 -8.23 -5.57 7.16
N GLY A 91 -8.68 -6.06 8.32
CA GLY A 91 -8.70 -7.50 8.59
C GLY A 91 -9.59 -8.26 7.59
N LEU A 92 -10.71 -7.65 7.20
CA LEU A 92 -11.78 -8.25 6.42
C LEU A 92 -11.60 -8.12 4.91
N VAL A 93 -10.76 -7.19 4.42
CA VAL A 93 -10.58 -7.01 2.97
C VAL A 93 -10.07 -8.28 2.29
N TYR A 94 -9.18 -9.02 2.95
CA TYR A 94 -8.62 -10.25 2.42
C TYR A 94 -9.64 -11.38 2.36
N ASP A 95 -10.47 -11.51 3.41
CA ASP A 95 -11.56 -12.49 3.45
C ASP A 95 -12.66 -12.14 2.44
N ALA A 96 -12.94 -10.85 2.25
CA ALA A 96 -13.91 -10.39 1.26
C ALA A 96 -13.46 -10.70 -0.16
N LEU A 97 -12.15 -10.53 -0.46
CA LEU A 97 -11.57 -10.90 -1.75
C LEU A 97 -11.56 -12.42 -1.96
N LYS A 98 -11.16 -13.19 -0.94
CA LYS A 98 -11.15 -14.66 -0.98
C LYS A 98 -12.54 -15.26 -1.21
N ASN A 99 -13.57 -14.70 -0.57
CA ASN A 99 -14.95 -15.18 -0.70
C ASN A 99 -15.69 -14.57 -1.90
N GLU A 100 -14.98 -13.92 -2.84
CA GLU A 100 -15.55 -13.27 -4.03
C GLU A 100 -16.66 -12.25 -3.74
N LYS A 101 -16.68 -11.70 -2.51
CA LYS A 101 -17.60 -10.64 -2.09
C LYS A 101 -17.17 -9.27 -2.60
N MET A 102 -15.87 -9.11 -2.87
CA MET A 102 -15.26 -7.94 -3.48
C MET A 102 -14.40 -8.40 -4.65
N ASP A 103 -14.28 -7.55 -5.65
CA ASP A 103 -13.47 -7.85 -6.85
C ASP A 103 -12.05 -7.30 -6.67
N ILE A 104 -11.94 -6.13 -6.03
CA ILE A 104 -10.69 -5.42 -5.81
C ILE A 104 -10.65 -4.97 -4.37
N VAL A 105 -9.50 -5.09 -3.73
CA VAL A 105 -9.30 -4.49 -2.40
C VAL A 105 -7.99 -3.73 -2.28
N LEU A 106 -7.96 -2.79 -1.35
CA LEU A 106 -6.72 -2.14 -0.94
C LEU A 106 -6.07 -2.95 0.19
N ALA A 107 -4.92 -3.56 -0.12
CA ALA A 107 -4.13 -4.39 0.79
C ALA A 107 -2.77 -3.75 1.11
N TYR A 108 -2.08 -4.27 2.11
CA TYR A 108 -0.65 -3.97 2.33
C TYR A 108 0.21 -4.93 1.50
N SER A 109 1.08 -4.38 0.66
CA SER A 109 1.61 -5.09 -0.52
C SER A 109 2.53 -6.27 -0.15
N THR A 110 3.62 -6.05 0.56
CA THR A 110 4.72 -7.03 0.64
C THR A 110 4.89 -7.72 1.99
N THR A 111 4.12 -7.31 3.01
CA THR A 111 4.27 -7.85 4.37
C THR A 111 3.10 -8.73 4.83
N ASP A 112 1.96 -8.74 4.12
CA ASP A 112 0.81 -9.54 4.55
C ASP A 112 0.84 -10.95 3.95
N GLY A 113 1.12 -11.94 4.81
CA GLY A 113 1.19 -13.35 4.43
C GLY A 113 -0.11 -13.91 3.83
N ARG A 114 -1.25 -13.25 4.06
CA ARG A 114 -2.55 -13.66 3.49
C ARG A 114 -2.61 -13.52 1.99
N ILE A 115 -1.81 -12.63 1.39
CA ILE A 115 -1.73 -12.49 -0.07
C ILE A 115 -1.26 -13.81 -0.69
N LYS A 116 -0.18 -14.38 -0.14
CA LYS A 116 0.32 -15.69 -0.58
C LYS A 116 -0.62 -16.82 -0.19
N ALA A 117 -1.16 -16.79 1.03
CA ALA A 117 -2.05 -17.85 1.53
C ALA A 117 -3.37 -17.95 0.74
N TYR A 118 -3.90 -16.81 0.25
CA TYR A 118 -5.15 -16.75 -0.52
C TYR A 118 -4.90 -16.66 -2.03
N ASN A 119 -3.66 -16.83 -2.48
CA ASN A 119 -3.26 -16.77 -3.89
C ASN A 119 -3.79 -15.51 -4.59
N LEU A 120 -3.56 -14.36 -3.97
CA LEU A 120 -3.99 -13.05 -4.45
C LEU A 120 -2.90 -12.43 -5.31
N LYS A 121 -3.32 -11.72 -6.36
CA LYS A 121 -2.43 -10.98 -7.24
C LYS A 121 -2.40 -9.53 -6.80
N ILE A 122 -1.20 -9.01 -6.55
CA ILE A 122 -0.96 -7.58 -6.37
C ILE A 122 -0.76 -6.95 -7.74
N LEU A 123 -1.44 -5.84 -7.99
CA LEU A 123 -1.27 -5.03 -9.19
C LEU A 123 -0.13 -4.03 -9.00
N LYS A 124 0.67 -3.82 -10.05
CA LYS A 124 1.77 -2.88 -10.03
C LYS A 124 1.25 -1.45 -10.08
N ASP A 125 1.66 -0.62 -9.13
CA ASP A 125 1.46 0.83 -9.17
C ASP A 125 2.39 1.43 -10.23
N ASP A 126 1.86 1.62 -11.44
CA ASP A 126 2.56 2.15 -12.61
C ASP A 126 2.78 3.67 -12.56
N LYS A 127 1.94 4.41 -11.82
CA LYS A 127 2.03 5.87 -11.69
C LYS A 127 2.75 6.33 -10.43
N ARG A 128 3.19 5.39 -9.58
CA ARG A 128 3.83 5.62 -8.28
C ARG A 128 2.97 6.56 -7.42
N PHE A 129 1.67 6.27 -7.35
CA PHE A 129 0.76 7.04 -6.52
C PHE A 129 1.09 6.88 -5.04
N PHE A 130 1.44 5.67 -4.61
CA PHE A 130 1.89 5.45 -3.25
C PHE A 130 3.39 5.77 -3.11
N PRO A 131 3.78 6.54 -2.07
CA PRO A 131 5.18 6.73 -1.77
C PRO A 131 5.82 5.40 -1.30
N PRO A 132 7.14 5.25 -1.44
CA PRO A 132 7.85 4.09 -0.91
C PRO A 132 7.83 4.11 0.63
N TYR A 133 7.42 3.02 1.26
CA TYR A 133 7.42 2.83 2.71
C TYR A 133 8.45 1.77 3.13
N ASP A 134 9.70 2.02 2.77
CA ASP A 134 10.84 1.20 3.16
C ASP A 134 10.96 1.09 4.70
N ALA A 135 11.04 -0.13 5.20
CA ALA A 135 11.25 -0.38 6.62
C ALA A 135 12.72 -0.21 6.99
N SER A 136 13.02 0.77 7.85
CA SER A 136 14.38 1.02 8.37
C SER A 136 14.34 1.25 9.88
N PRO A 137 15.34 0.76 10.64
CA PRO A 137 15.47 1.11 12.04
C PRO A 137 15.95 2.56 12.20
N VAL A 138 15.46 3.21 13.26
CA VAL A 138 15.81 4.60 13.61
C VAL A 138 16.10 4.65 15.10
N VAL A 139 17.28 5.16 15.46
CA VAL A 139 17.73 5.21 16.85
C VAL A 139 18.24 6.62 17.18
N PRO A 140 17.86 7.21 18.32
CA PRO A 140 18.48 8.45 18.78
C PRO A 140 19.98 8.26 18.99
N GLU A 141 20.81 9.18 18.50
CA GLU A 141 22.28 9.09 18.63
C GLU A 141 22.72 9.04 20.10
N LYS A 142 22.00 9.72 21.00
CA LYS A 142 22.22 9.64 22.46
C LYS A 142 22.17 8.21 23.02
N VAL A 143 21.33 7.33 22.45
CA VAL A 143 21.20 5.93 22.89
C VAL A 143 22.37 5.10 22.35
N LEU A 144 22.80 5.37 21.11
CA LEU A 144 23.96 4.72 20.51
C LEU A 144 25.25 5.06 21.26
N LYS A 145 25.46 6.33 21.61
CA LYS A 145 26.62 6.78 22.38
C LYS A 145 26.65 6.18 23.79
N ARG A 146 25.48 6.03 24.43
CA ARG A 146 25.37 5.43 25.78
C ARG A 146 25.58 3.91 25.81
N LYS A 147 25.26 3.20 24.72
CA LYS A 147 25.46 1.76 24.59
C LYS A 147 26.67 1.38 23.73
N SER A 148 27.54 2.33 23.38
CA SER A 148 28.86 2.05 22.81
C SER A 148 29.77 1.48 23.90
N ARG A 149 29.52 0.21 24.24
CA ARG A 149 30.43 -0.67 24.98
C ARG A 149 30.45 -2.02 24.26
N ALA A 150 31.66 -2.38 23.84
CA ALA A 150 32.11 -3.60 23.15
C ALA A 150 31.69 -3.71 21.68
#